data_AF-A0A2E6MIN7-F1
#
_entry.id   AF-A0A2E6MIN7-F1
#
_cell.length_a   1.000
_cell.length_b   1.000
_cell.length_c   1.000
_cell.angle_alpha   90.00
_cell.angle_beta   90.00
_cell.angle_gamma   90.00
#
_symmetry.space_group_name_H-M   'P 1'
#
loop_
_entity.id
_entity.type
_entity.pdbx_description
1 polymer ?
#
loop_
_entity_poly.entity_id
_entity_poly.type
_entity_poly.pdbx_seq_one_letter_code
_entity_poly.pdbx_strand_id
1 'polypeptide(L)' 'MSRFRILVISFVTFSFMGGLVTPASAQIEVEDELVMERPIPALNTIWIEEMTWIEIRDALAEGKRTAIVPTGG' A
#
# COMPACT_ATOMS: atom_id res chain seq x y z
N MET A 1 51.78 0.39 -3.99
CA MET A 1 50.49 1.03 -4.36
C MET A 1 49.31 0.07 -4.61
N SER A 2 49.49 -1.22 -4.96
CA SER A 2 48.38 -2.07 -5.44
C SER A 2 47.42 -2.61 -4.37
N ARG A 3 47.83 -2.73 -3.10
CA ARG A 3 47.01 -3.33 -2.03
C ARG A 3 46.01 -2.37 -1.39
N PHE A 4 46.33 -1.07 -1.41
CA PHE A 4 45.47 0.00 -0.90
C PHE A 4 44.31 0.32 -1.87
N ARG A 5 44.55 0.25 -3.19
CA ARG A 5 43.51 0.45 -4.22
C ARG A 5 42.47 -0.68 -4.23
N ILE A 6 42.89 -1.93 -4.01
CA ILE A 6 41.97 -3.09 -3.97
C ILE A 6 41.08 -3.03 -2.72
N LEU A 7 41.62 -2.62 -1.57
CA LEU A 7 40.86 -2.53 -0.32
C LEU A 7 39.83 -1.38 -0.36
N VAL A 8 40.19 -0.24 -0.97
CA VAL A 8 39.26 0.89 -1.17
C VAL A 8 38.14 0.54 -2.17
N ILE A 9 38.43 -0.19 -3.25
CA ILE A 9 37.42 -0.63 -4.22
C ILE A 9 36.46 -1.64 -3.57
N SER A 10 36.95 -2.60 -2.77
CA SER A 10 36.10 -3.52 -2.02
C SER A 10 35.24 -2.80 -0.96
N PHE A 11 35.77 -1.77 -0.31
CA PHE A 11 35.03 -0.97 0.68
C PHE A 11 33.93 -0.12 0.04
N VAL A 12 34.20 0.47 -1.13
CA VAL A 12 33.22 1.27 -1.89
C VAL A 12 32.12 0.38 -2.49
N THR A 13 32.43 -0.84 -2.93
CA THR A 13 31.41 -1.80 -3.38
C THR A 13 30.56 -2.35 -2.24
N PHE A 14 31.11 -2.47 -1.02
CA PHE A 14 30.35 -2.93 0.15
C PHE A 14 29.41 -1.84 0.68
N SER A 15 29.81 -0.56 0.60
CA SER A 15 29.00 0.55 1.11
C SER A 15 27.80 0.92 0.22
N PHE A 16 27.74 0.44 -1.03
CA PHE A 16 26.61 0.69 -1.94
C PHE A 16 25.42 -0.27 -1.74
N MET A 17 25.59 -1.31 -0.91
CA MET A 17 24.58 -2.34 -0.63
C MET A 17 23.90 -2.18 0.75
N GLY A 18 23.92 -0.97 1.32
CA GLY A 18 23.28 -0.65 2.60
C GLY A 18 22.14 0.38 2.52
N GLY A 19 21.77 0.82 1.31
CA GLY A 19 20.94 2.02 1.11
C GLY A 19 19.44 1.83 0.91
N LEU A 20 18.91 0.61 0.90
CA LEU A 20 17.48 0.37 0.65
C LEU A 20 16.93 -0.65 1.66
N VAL A 21 16.73 -0.21 2.90
CA VAL A 21 15.67 -0.81 3.72
C VAL A 21 14.36 -0.40 3.06
N THR A 22 13.88 -1.24 2.15
CA THR A 22 12.51 -1.15 1.64
C THR A 22 11.61 -1.65 2.76
N PRO A 23 10.54 -0.92 3.16
CA PRO A 23 9.66 -1.34 4.24
C PRO A 23 8.72 -2.49 3.79
N ALA A 24 9.31 -3.62 3.38
CA ALA A 24 8.61 -4.81 2.89
C ALA A 24 7.54 -5.32 3.86
N SER A 25 7.72 -5.10 5.18
CA SER A 25 6.76 -5.52 6.20
C SER A 25 5.49 -4.65 6.25
N ALA A 26 5.60 -3.35 5.94
CA ALA A 26 4.45 -2.44 5.98
C ALA A 26 3.53 -2.63 4.76
N GLN A 27 4.10 -3.07 3.64
CA GLN A 27 3.34 -3.36 2.43
C GLN A 27 2.55 -4.67 2.58
N ILE A 28 3.09 -5.70 3.23
CA ILE A 28 2.35 -6.97 3.40
C ILE A 28 1.06 -6.79 4.22
N GLU A 29 1.08 -5.96 5.25
CA GLU A 29 -0.10 -5.70 6.10
C GLU A 29 -1.22 -4.98 5.35
N VAL A 30 -0.89 -3.96 4.55
CA VAL A 30 -1.88 -3.24 3.72
C VAL A 30 -2.46 -4.14 2.65
N GLU A 31 -1.63 -4.95 2.00
CA GLU A 31 -2.07 -5.89 0.97
C GLU A 31 -3.03 -6.95 1.52
N ASP A 32 -2.77 -7.48 2.72
CA ASP A 32 -3.64 -8.45 3.39
C ASP A 32 -5.00 -7.83 3.74
N GLU A 33 -5.04 -6.57 4.18
CA GLU A 33 -6.29 -5.85 4.41
C GLU A 33 -7.08 -5.69 3.09
N LEU A 34 -6.42 -5.32 1.99
CA LEU A 34 -7.07 -5.11 0.70
C LEU A 34 -7.72 -6.37 0.11
N VAL A 35 -7.29 -7.57 0.51
CA VAL A 35 -7.89 -8.83 0.05
C VAL A 35 -8.80 -9.51 1.07
N MET A 36 -8.93 -8.94 2.27
CA MET A 36 -9.73 -9.50 3.36
C MET A 36 -11.17 -9.80 2.91
N GLU A 37 -11.63 -11.02 3.17
CA GLU A 37 -13.00 -11.44 2.88
C GLU A 37 -14.02 -10.74 3.80
N ARG A 38 -15.22 -10.48 3.29
CA ARG A 38 -16.29 -9.83 4.04
C ARG A 38 -16.79 -10.70 5.19
N PRO A 39 -16.74 -10.23 6.45
CA PRO A 39 -17.33 -10.97 7.58
C PRO A 39 -18.86 -10.89 7.63
N ILE A 40 -19.45 -9.86 7.02
CA ILE A 40 -20.89 -9.58 7.02
C ILE A 40 -21.40 -9.22 5.61
N PRO A 41 -22.69 -9.45 5.31
CA PRO A 41 -23.29 -9.00 4.05
C PRO A 41 -23.24 -7.48 3.90
N ALA A 42 -23.05 -7.02 2.67
CA ALA A 42 -23.02 -5.58 2.39
C ALA A 42 -24.41 -4.93 2.45
N LEU A 43 -24.45 -3.68 2.92
CA LEU A 43 -25.63 -2.83 2.84
C LEU A 43 -25.94 -2.44 1.39
N ASN A 44 -27.21 -2.43 1.04
CA ASN A 44 -27.69 -1.90 -0.24
C ASN A 44 -28.09 -0.43 -0.08
N THR A 45 -27.09 0.46 -0.06
CA THR A 45 -27.26 1.92 0.11
C THR A 45 -26.40 2.69 -0.90
N ILE A 46 -26.78 3.94 -1.16
CA ILE A 46 -26.00 4.91 -1.95
C ILE A 46 -25.23 5.90 -1.07
N TRP A 47 -25.45 5.86 0.24
CA TRP A 47 -24.83 6.74 1.23
C TRP A 47 -23.50 6.17 1.68
N ILE A 48 -22.41 6.82 1.29
CA ILE A 48 -21.05 6.33 1.56
C ILE A 48 -20.70 6.38 3.05
N GLU A 49 -21.29 7.29 3.83
CA GLU A 49 -21.10 7.35 5.28
C GLU A 49 -21.71 6.19 6.08
N GLU A 50 -22.63 5.44 5.47
CA GLU A 50 -23.24 4.25 6.07
C GLU A 50 -22.47 2.97 5.71
N MET A 51 -21.48 3.07 4.81
CA MET A 51 -20.68 1.96 4.33
C MET A 51 -19.39 1.80 5.15
N THR A 52 -19.02 0.56 5.40
CA THR A 52 -17.69 0.19 5.86
C THR A 52 -16.66 0.36 4.74
N TRP A 53 -15.39 0.47 5.13
CA TRP A 53 -14.29 0.60 4.17
C TRP A 53 -14.20 -0.60 3.22
N ILE A 54 -14.53 -1.81 3.69
CA ILE A 54 -14.58 -3.03 2.88
C ILE A 54 -15.66 -2.93 1.81
N GLU A 55 -16.83 -2.39 2.15
CA GLU A 55 -17.91 -2.19 1.18
C GLU A 55 -17.52 -1.19 0.10
N ILE A 56 -16.82 -0.11 0.48
CA ILE A 56 -16.29 0.89 -0.46
C ILE A 56 -15.22 0.25 -1.37
N ARG A 57 -14.28 -0.52 -0.82
CA ARG A 57 -13.25 -1.24 -1.59
C ARG A 57 -13.85 -2.13 -2.66
N ASP A 58 -14.82 -2.94 -2.29
CA ASP A 58 -15.47 -3.88 -3.21
C ASP A 58 -16.36 -3.14 -4.22
N ALA A 59 -17.01 -2.04 -3.81
CA ALA A 59 -17.71 -1.15 -4.73
C ALA A 59 -16.78 -0.58 -5.82
N LEU A 60 -15.54 -0.22 -5.47
CA LEU A 60 -14.51 0.19 -6.43
C LEU A 60 -14.10 -0.99 -7.34
N ALA A 61 -13.92 -2.19 -6.78
CA ALA A 61 -13.58 -3.40 -7.53
C ALA A 61 -14.69 -3.82 -8.52
N GLU A 62 -15.95 -3.62 -8.15
CA GLU A 62 -17.14 -3.79 -9.00
C GLU A 62 -17.24 -2.71 -10.10
N GLY A 63 -16.37 -1.70 -10.08
CA GLY A 63 -16.26 -0.69 -11.13
C GLY A 63 -17.00 0.62 -10.85
N LYS A 64 -17.44 0.88 -9.62
CA LYS A 64 -17.95 2.21 -9.24
C LYS A 64 -16.77 3.18 -9.16
N ARG A 65 -16.86 4.31 -9.86
CA ARG A 65 -15.76 5.30 -9.96
C ARG A 65 -16.21 6.75 -9.70
N THR A 66 -17.48 6.93 -9.40
CA THR A 66 -18.10 8.25 -9.21
C THR A 66 -18.56 8.37 -7.76
N ALA A 67 -18.22 9.47 -7.11
CA ALA A 67 -18.71 9.83 -5.78
C ALA A 67 -19.58 11.10 -5.87
N ILE A 68 -20.63 11.17 -5.05
CA ILE A 68 -21.46 12.36 -4.90
C ILE A 68 -21.01 13.07 -3.63
N VAL A 69 -20.60 14.33 -3.75
CA VAL A 69 -20.20 15.17 -2.62
C VAL A 69 -21.20 16.32 -2.53
N PRO A 70 -22.27 16.20 -1.71
CA PRO A 70 -23.22 17.29 -1.55
C PRO A 70 -22.57 18.43 -0.76
N THR A 71 -22.67 19.66 -1.28
CA THR A 71 -22.22 20.87 -0.58
C THR A 71 -23.44 21.71 -0.20
N GLY A 72 -23.71 21.86 1.09
CA GLY A 72 -24.72 22.80 1.61
C GLY A 72 -24.15 24.21 1.77
N GLY A 73 -25.02 25.23 1.75
CA GLY A 73 -24.69 26.63 2.00
C GLY A 73 -25.20 27.11 3.35
#